data_AF-A0A9D8WTX1-F1
#
_entry.id   AF-A0A9D8WTX1-F1
#
_cell.length_a   1.000
_cell.length_b   1.000
_cell.length_c   1.000
_cell.angle_alpha   90.00
_cell.angle_beta   90.00
_cell.angle_gamma   90.00
#
_symmetry.space_group_name_H-M   'P 1'
#
loop_
_entity.id
_entity.type
_entity.pdbx_description
1 polymer ?
#
loop_
_entity_poly.entity_id
_entity_poly.type
_entity_poly.pdbx_seq_one_letter_code
_entity_poly.pdbx_strand_id
1 'polypeptide(L)'
;MEKIAAIPSKCAKILGGCCGTTPEYIIGVRDKVIGDREEGEVSPSLQPENGLPLPPLLGGVPPKTPAEATSLTAVSLRETANAAGTNFSTTEKLTGSVSSNSQIVYFGGSNPTVLIGERINPTGKKKFKEALRNKDIPYIIHQGIEQEEAGAQVLDVNVGLPEIDEKEMMLTVMEELQSVTTLPLQIDTTNAQVMEAALRRYNGKPMINSVNG
;
A
#
# COMPACT_ATOMS: atom_id res chain seq x y z
N MET A 1 32.16 3.78 -11.60
CA MET A 1 32.96 3.36 -10.43
C MET A 1 32.99 4.39 -9.29
N GLU A 2 33.07 5.70 -9.58
CA GLU A 2 33.07 6.78 -8.57
C GLU A 2 31.71 7.00 -7.89
N LYS A 3 30.60 6.76 -8.61
CA LYS A 3 29.23 6.89 -8.10
C LYS A 3 28.87 5.92 -6.96
N ILE A 4 29.58 4.80 -6.82
CA ILE A 4 29.26 3.71 -5.87
C ILE A 4 29.64 4.08 -4.44
N ALA A 5 30.76 4.80 -4.25
CA ALA A 5 31.22 5.24 -2.93
C ALA A 5 30.28 6.29 -2.29
N ALA A 6 29.46 6.97 -3.10
CA ALA A 6 28.47 7.95 -2.64
C ALA A 6 27.10 7.34 -2.31
N ILE A 7 26.91 6.03 -2.51
CA ILE A 7 25.63 5.36 -2.24
C ILE A 7 25.39 5.11 -0.75
N PRO A 8 26.39 4.68 0.05
CA PRO A 8 26.23 4.56 1.51
C PRO A 8 25.84 5.87 2.19
N SER A 9 26.35 7.02 1.70
CA SER A 9 26.00 8.36 2.20
C SER A 9 24.58 8.83 1.85
N LYS A 10 23.82 8.06 1.05
CA LYS A 10 22.44 8.36 0.62
C LYS A 10 21.41 7.45 1.28
N CYS A 11 21.70 6.91 2.45
CA CYS A 11 20.82 6.07 3.27
C CYS A 11 20.47 4.68 2.69
N ALA A 12 21.17 4.22 1.64
CA ALA A 12 20.98 2.86 1.14
C ALA A 12 21.47 1.84 2.18
N LYS A 13 20.61 0.88 2.55
CA LYS A 13 20.93 -0.20 3.50
C LYS A 13 21.20 -1.54 2.83
N ILE A 14 20.77 -1.71 1.58
CA ILE A 14 20.97 -2.90 0.76
C ILE A 14 21.46 -2.44 -0.61
N LEU A 15 22.49 -3.09 -1.14
CA LEU A 15 23.06 -2.79 -2.45
C LEU A 15 23.23 -4.09 -3.24
N GLY A 16 22.91 -4.02 -4.54
CA GLY A 16 22.98 -5.13 -5.46
C GLY A 16 23.04 -4.65 -6.90
N GLY A 17 23.08 -5.60 -7.84
CA GLY A 17 23.07 -5.33 -9.28
C GLY A 17 21.85 -5.93 -9.98
N CYS A 18 21.71 -5.64 -11.27
CA CYS A 18 20.67 -6.19 -12.15
C CYS A 18 21.33 -6.91 -13.34
N CYS A 19 20.79 -6.80 -14.54
CA CYS A 19 21.32 -7.39 -15.76
C CYS A 19 22.76 -6.92 -16.05
N GLY A 20 23.66 -7.85 -16.40
CA GLY A 20 25.05 -7.56 -16.73
C GLY A 20 25.99 -7.36 -15.53
N THR A 21 25.49 -7.56 -14.30
CA THR A 21 26.34 -7.53 -13.10
C THR A 21 27.23 -8.78 -13.07
N THR A 22 28.54 -8.58 -12.89
CA THR A 22 29.52 -9.68 -12.80
C THR A 22 30.07 -9.84 -11.38
N PRO A 23 30.68 -10.99 -11.04
CA PRO A 23 31.36 -11.17 -9.76
C PRO A 23 32.42 -10.09 -9.48
N GLU A 24 33.16 -9.64 -10.50
CA GLU A 24 34.16 -8.57 -10.37
C GLU A 24 33.52 -7.24 -9.98
N TYR A 25 32.33 -6.94 -10.50
CA TYR A 25 31.56 -5.78 -10.09
C TYR A 25 31.13 -5.88 -8.63
N ILE A 26 30.65 -7.06 -8.20
CA ILE A 26 30.22 -7.29 -6.80
C ILE A 26 31.41 -7.12 -5.85
N ILE A 27 32.59 -7.66 -6.18
CA ILE A 27 33.83 -7.49 -5.41
C ILE A 27 34.16 -6.00 -5.30
N GLY A 28 34.14 -5.26 -6.42
CA GLY A 28 34.39 -3.82 -6.41
C GLY A 28 33.38 -2.99 -5.61
N VAL A 29 32.13 -3.44 -5.49
CA VAL A 29 31.11 -2.83 -4.61
C VAL A 29 31.38 -3.17 -3.14
N ARG A 30 31.66 -4.44 -2.83
CA ARG A 30 31.99 -4.91 -1.47
C ARG A 30 33.16 -4.11 -0.90
N ASP A 31 34.26 -4.03 -1.63
CA ASP A 31 35.50 -3.39 -1.16
C ASP A 31 35.29 -1.90 -0.85
N LYS A 32 34.35 -1.25 -1.55
CA LYS A 32 34.05 0.18 -1.37
C LYS A 32 32.98 0.49 -0.32
N VAL A 33 32.04 -0.43 -0.10
CA VAL A 33 30.88 -0.19 0.78
C VAL A 33 31.08 -0.83 2.14
N ILE A 34 31.63 -2.05 2.15
CA ILE A 34 31.82 -2.87 3.34
C ILE A 34 33.29 -2.82 3.78
N GLY A 35 34.23 -2.75 2.82
CA GLY A 35 35.65 -2.97 3.08
C GLY A 35 35.96 -4.44 3.33
N ASP A 36 37.24 -4.75 3.57
CA ASP A 36 37.63 -6.06 4.12
C ASP A 36 37.16 -6.15 5.58
N ARG A 37 36.59 -7.29 5.96
CA ARG A 37 36.29 -7.61 7.36
C ARG A 37 37.23 -8.71 7.81
N GLU A 38 37.77 -8.58 9.02
CA GLU A 38 38.48 -9.70 9.65
C GLU A 38 37.48 -10.82 9.98
N GLU A 39 37.91 -12.08 9.87
CA GLU A 39 37.09 -13.23 10.27
C GLU A 39 36.66 -13.09 11.73
N GLY A 40 35.35 -12.95 11.98
CA GLY A 40 34.77 -12.82 13.31
C GLY A 40 34.13 -11.47 13.62
N GLU A 41 34.26 -10.44 12.76
CA GLU A 41 33.58 -9.16 12.96
C GLU A 41 32.09 -9.20 12.58
N VAL A 42 31.22 -8.96 13.57
CA VAL A 42 29.78 -8.76 13.37
C VAL A 42 29.51 -7.32 12.95
N SER A 43 28.73 -7.10 11.89
CA SER A 43 28.35 -5.74 11.42
C SER A 43 27.85 -4.86 12.58
N PRO A 44 28.32 -3.60 12.72
CA PRO A 44 27.78 -2.66 13.71
C PRO A 44 26.26 -2.44 13.57
N SER A 45 25.73 -2.53 12.33
CA SER A 45 24.30 -2.41 12.03
C SER A 45 23.45 -3.65 12.35
N LEU A 46 24.08 -4.74 12.82
CA LEU A 46 23.39 -5.93 13.36
C LEU A 46 23.44 -5.97 14.89
N GLN A 47 24.03 -4.95 15.53
CA GLN A 47 23.91 -4.81 16.97
C GLN A 47 22.55 -4.17 17.27
N PRO A 48 21.68 -4.84 18.05
CA PRO A 48 20.42 -4.27 18.46
C PRO A 48 20.71 -3.01 19.26
N GLU A 49 20.19 -1.86 18.85
CA GLU A 49 20.53 -0.55 19.43
C GLU A 49 20.22 -0.44 20.93
N ASN A 50 19.56 -1.45 21.53
CA ASN A 50 19.21 -1.52 22.94
C ASN A 50 19.57 -2.86 23.63
N GLY A 51 20.44 -3.70 23.06
CA GLY A 51 20.82 -4.97 23.68
C GLY A 51 19.70 -6.03 23.76
N LEU A 52 18.59 -5.85 23.04
CA LEU A 52 17.57 -6.89 22.91
C LEU A 52 18.09 -8.03 22.03
N PRO A 53 17.95 -9.31 22.42
CA PRO A 53 18.44 -10.43 21.63
C PRO A 53 17.84 -10.41 20.22
N LEU A 54 18.69 -10.66 19.20
CA LEU A 54 18.25 -10.79 17.81
C LEU A 54 17.19 -11.90 17.72
N PRO A 55 16.08 -11.68 16.98
CA PRO A 55 15.13 -12.75 16.74
C PRO A 55 15.81 -13.90 15.97
N PRO A 56 15.50 -15.16 16.29
CA PRO A 56 16.11 -16.31 15.62
C PRO A 56 15.81 -16.25 14.11
N LEU A 57 16.80 -16.64 13.31
CA LEU A 57 16.68 -16.71 11.85
C LEU A 57 15.45 -17.56 11.47
N LEU A 58 14.60 -17.00 10.60
CA LEU A 58 13.34 -17.62 10.17
C LEU A 58 13.58 -18.97 9.48
N GLY A 59 13.47 -20.03 10.29
CA GLY A 59 13.42 -21.43 9.90
C GLY A 59 12.61 -22.27 10.89
N GLY A 60 11.71 -21.65 11.64
CA GLY A 60 10.86 -22.28 12.65
C GLY A 60 9.38 -22.00 12.44
N VAL A 61 8.55 -23.01 12.66
CA VAL A 61 7.09 -23.02 12.57
C VAL A 61 6.47 -21.83 13.33
N PRO A 62 5.50 -21.08 12.76
CA PRO A 62 4.88 -19.95 13.45
C PRO A 62 4.11 -20.39 14.70
N PRO A 63 4.10 -19.58 15.78
CA PRO A 63 3.34 -19.89 16.99
C PRO A 63 1.83 -19.87 16.74
N LYS A 64 1.12 -20.76 17.44
CA LYS A 64 -0.27 -21.17 17.15
C LYS A 64 -1.39 -20.22 17.60
N THR A 65 -1.15 -19.06 18.20
CA THR A 65 -2.26 -18.18 18.64
C THR A 65 -1.94 -16.68 18.74
N PRO A 66 -2.92 -15.78 18.53
CA PRO A 66 -2.70 -14.34 18.30
C PRO A 66 -2.68 -13.44 19.56
N ALA A 67 -2.44 -13.97 20.76
CA ALA A 67 -2.80 -13.27 22.01
C ALA A 67 -1.69 -12.43 22.71
N GLU A 68 -0.48 -12.30 22.15
CA GLU A 68 0.64 -11.59 22.83
C GLU A 68 1.14 -10.32 22.09
N ALA A 69 0.33 -9.74 21.20
CA ALA A 69 0.75 -8.59 20.38
C ALA A 69 0.22 -7.22 20.87
N THR A 70 -0.20 -7.09 22.14
CA THR A 70 -0.82 -5.85 22.62
C THR A 70 -0.30 -5.44 24.00
N SER A 71 0.18 -4.19 24.06
CA SER A 71 0.62 -3.41 25.24
C SER A 71 2.13 -3.19 25.26
N LEU A 72 2.55 -1.92 25.46
CA LEU A 72 3.93 -1.43 25.65
C LEU A 72 4.68 -0.94 24.41
N THR A 73 4.13 0.01 23.64
CA THR A 73 5.00 0.94 22.87
C THR A 73 4.37 2.28 22.45
N ALA A 74 3.26 2.73 23.06
CA ALA A 74 2.64 4.01 22.66
C ALA A 74 2.79 5.16 23.68
N VAL A 75 3.27 4.88 24.91
CA VAL A 75 3.29 5.89 25.98
C VAL A 75 4.69 6.45 26.25
N SER A 76 5.77 5.68 26.07
CA SER A 76 7.11 6.09 26.50
C SER A 76 7.88 7.01 25.53
N LEU A 77 7.39 7.23 24.30
CA LEU A 77 8.07 8.13 23.34
C LEU A 77 7.71 9.60 23.51
N ARG A 78 6.67 9.92 24.31
CA ARG A 78 6.24 11.31 24.54
C ARG A 78 7.07 12.04 25.58
N GLU A 79 7.70 11.33 26.52
CA GLU A 79 8.38 11.97 27.66
C GLU A 79 9.86 12.31 27.38
N THR A 80 10.53 11.62 26.45
CA THR A 80 11.95 11.88 26.14
C THR A 80 12.18 13.02 25.15
N ALA A 81 11.15 13.45 24.40
CA ALA A 81 11.26 14.54 23.43
C ALA A 81 11.23 15.95 24.07
N ASN A 82 10.69 16.09 25.28
CA ASN A 82 10.54 17.40 25.94
C ASN A 82 11.82 17.93 26.61
N ALA A 83 12.87 17.11 26.75
CA ALA A 83 14.12 17.53 27.38
C ALA A 83 15.12 18.22 26.43
N ALA A 84 14.90 18.17 25.12
CA ALA A 84 15.88 18.60 24.11
C ALA A 84 15.62 19.99 23.48
N GLY A 85 14.58 20.72 23.90
CA GLY A 85 14.34 22.10 23.41
C GLY A 85 14.11 22.22 21.89
N THR A 86 13.82 21.13 21.20
CA THR A 86 13.43 21.17 19.79
C THR A 86 11.96 21.55 19.71
N ASN A 87 11.67 22.78 19.29
CA ASN A 87 10.34 23.18 18.84
C ASN A 87 9.95 22.31 17.64
N PHE A 88 9.35 21.15 17.89
CA PHE A 88 8.59 20.47 16.84
C PHE A 88 7.38 21.33 16.55
N SER A 89 7.42 21.97 15.38
CA SER A 89 6.32 22.73 14.81
C SER A 89 5.04 21.91 14.93
N THR A 90 4.01 22.55 15.48
CA THR A 90 2.69 21.98 15.72
C THR A 90 2.11 21.40 14.42
N THR A 91 2.05 20.06 14.37
CA THR A 91 1.27 19.24 13.42
C THR A 91 1.44 19.60 11.95
N GLU A 92 2.37 18.94 11.25
CA GLU A 92 2.20 18.75 9.81
C GLU A 92 0.79 18.18 9.57
N LYS A 93 -0.03 18.88 8.79
CA LYS A 93 -1.39 18.43 8.49
C LYS A 93 -1.30 17.02 7.88
N LEU A 94 -1.93 16.05 8.55
CA LEU A 94 -1.98 14.66 8.10
C LEU A 94 -2.42 14.61 6.63
N THR A 95 -1.51 14.12 5.78
CA THR A 95 -1.81 13.84 4.37
C THR A 95 -2.18 12.37 4.25
N GLY A 96 -3.32 12.12 3.61
CA GLY A 96 -3.76 10.79 3.22
C GLY A 96 -3.37 10.50 1.78
N SER A 97 -3.32 9.22 1.42
CA SER A 97 -3.15 8.80 0.03
C SER A 97 -3.87 7.49 -0.25
N VAL A 98 -4.32 7.36 -1.49
CA VAL A 98 -4.79 6.12 -2.12
C VAL A 98 -4.02 5.90 -3.41
N SER A 99 -3.87 4.66 -3.86
CA SER A 99 -3.11 4.34 -5.06
C SER A 99 -3.71 3.20 -5.86
N SER A 100 -3.50 3.25 -7.17
CA SER A 100 -3.61 2.13 -8.09
C SER A 100 -2.22 1.51 -8.30
N ASN A 101 -2.07 0.70 -9.35
CA ASN A 101 -0.80 0.13 -9.78
C ASN A 101 0.16 1.18 -10.38
N SER A 102 -0.35 2.33 -10.81
CA SER A 102 0.37 3.30 -11.65
C SER A 102 0.22 4.75 -11.17
N GLN A 103 -0.75 5.04 -10.31
CA GLN A 103 -1.02 6.39 -9.84
C GLN A 103 -1.25 6.43 -8.32
N ILE A 104 -0.80 7.51 -7.68
CA ILE A 104 -1.09 7.85 -6.28
C ILE A 104 -1.87 9.16 -6.26
N VAL A 105 -2.94 9.20 -5.47
CA VAL A 105 -3.73 10.41 -5.21
C VAL A 105 -3.57 10.80 -3.75
N TYR A 106 -3.10 12.01 -3.51
CA TYR A 106 -2.93 12.59 -2.17
C TYR A 106 -4.12 13.48 -1.82
N PHE A 107 -4.53 13.46 -0.55
CA PHE A 107 -5.60 14.31 -0.03
C PHE A 107 -5.30 14.78 1.39
N GLY A 108 -6.01 15.81 1.83
CA GLY A 108 -5.73 16.48 3.10
C GLY A 108 -4.53 17.43 3.04
N GLY A 109 -4.29 18.17 4.12
CA GLY A 109 -3.23 19.17 4.15
C GLY A 109 -3.50 20.39 3.27
N SER A 110 -2.57 20.66 2.36
CA SER A 110 -2.67 21.69 1.30
C SER A 110 -2.97 21.10 -0.08
N ASN A 111 -3.23 19.79 -0.18
CA ASN A 111 -3.60 19.15 -1.44
C ASN A 111 -4.99 19.63 -1.90
N PRO A 112 -5.25 19.70 -3.21
CA PRO A 112 -6.56 20.03 -3.74
C PRO A 112 -7.62 18.98 -3.36
N THR A 113 -8.89 19.37 -3.45
CA THR A 113 -10.02 18.44 -3.31
C THR A 113 -9.93 17.33 -4.37
N VAL A 114 -10.20 16.10 -3.96
CA VAL A 114 -10.21 14.93 -4.83
C VAL A 114 -11.64 14.64 -5.30
N LEU A 115 -11.82 14.48 -6.61
CA LEU A 115 -13.11 14.11 -7.20
C LEU A 115 -13.25 12.58 -7.27
N ILE A 116 -14.33 12.06 -6.68
CA ILE A 116 -14.69 10.63 -6.70
C ILE A 116 -15.84 10.42 -7.68
N GLY A 117 -15.66 9.53 -8.65
CA GLY A 117 -16.72 9.12 -9.57
C GLY A 117 -17.63 8.06 -8.93
N GLU A 118 -18.94 8.31 -8.91
CA GLU A 118 -19.97 7.50 -8.24
C GLU A 118 -20.90 6.71 -9.20
N ARG A 119 -20.59 6.68 -10.50
CA ARG A 119 -21.52 6.09 -11.50
C ARG A 119 -21.57 4.56 -11.44
N ILE A 120 -20.53 3.89 -10.94
CA ILE A 120 -20.48 2.43 -10.77
C ILE A 120 -21.24 2.05 -9.49
N ASN A 121 -22.56 2.23 -9.53
CA ASN A 121 -23.44 1.96 -8.40
C ASN A 121 -24.87 1.65 -8.89
N PRO A 122 -25.48 0.51 -8.51
CA PRO A 122 -26.81 0.09 -8.96
C PRO A 122 -27.97 0.89 -8.35
N THR A 123 -27.74 1.68 -7.28
CA THR A 123 -28.81 2.38 -6.55
C THR A 123 -29.58 3.33 -7.46
N GLY A 124 -30.89 3.12 -7.58
CA GLY A 124 -31.77 3.91 -8.46
C GLY A 124 -31.58 3.71 -9.97
N LYS A 125 -30.59 2.92 -10.43
CA LYS A 125 -30.23 2.80 -11.85
C LYS A 125 -30.69 1.47 -12.47
N LYS A 126 -31.87 1.46 -13.10
CA LYS A 126 -32.45 0.24 -13.73
C LYS A 126 -31.50 -0.44 -14.71
N LYS A 127 -30.92 0.32 -15.65
CA LYS A 127 -29.98 -0.20 -16.64
C LYS A 127 -28.73 -0.82 -16.02
N PHE A 128 -28.20 -0.22 -14.95
CA PHE A 128 -27.02 -0.75 -14.25
C PHE A 128 -27.35 -2.05 -13.50
N LYS A 129 -28.53 -2.12 -12.87
CA LYS A 129 -29.02 -3.36 -12.25
C LYS A 129 -29.18 -4.49 -13.28
N GLU A 130 -29.71 -4.19 -14.47
CA GLU A 130 -29.81 -5.16 -15.57
C GLU A 130 -28.43 -5.62 -16.06
N ALA A 131 -27.48 -4.69 -16.21
CA ALA A 131 -26.11 -5.02 -16.58
C ALA A 131 -25.45 -5.97 -15.57
N LEU A 132 -25.61 -5.73 -14.26
CA LEU A 132 -25.11 -6.62 -13.22
C LEU A 132 -25.74 -8.03 -13.31
N ARG A 133 -27.07 -8.12 -13.48
CA ARG A 133 -27.76 -9.42 -13.62
C ARG A 133 -27.31 -10.19 -14.86
N ASN A 134 -27.09 -9.48 -15.96
CA ASN A 134 -26.69 -10.08 -17.24
C ASN A 134 -25.17 -10.29 -17.35
N LYS A 135 -24.39 -9.92 -16.31
CA LYS A 135 -22.92 -9.89 -16.35
C LYS A 135 -22.37 -9.12 -17.56
N ASP A 136 -23.00 -7.98 -17.89
CA ASP A 136 -22.53 -7.05 -18.91
C ASP A 136 -21.37 -6.22 -18.35
N ILE A 137 -20.22 -6.89 -18.20
CA ILE A 137 -18.98 -6.29 -17.72
C ILE A 137 -18.55 -5.11 -18.61
N PRO A 138 -18.56 -5.19 -19.96
CA PRO A 138 -18.17 -4.07 -20.81
C PRO A 138 -18.94 -2.78 -20.51
N TYR A 139 -20.26 -2.86 -20.29
CA TYR A 139 -21.05 -1.69 -19.90
C TYR A 139 -20.60 -1.11 -18.55
N ILE A 140 -20.35 -1.95 -17.55
CA ILE A 140 -19.92 -1.53 -16.21
C ILE A 140 -18.55 -0.83 -16.29
N ILE A 141 -17.60 -1.42 -17.01
CA ILE A 141 -16.26 -0.87 -17.19
C ILE A 141 -16.30 0.46 -17.95
N HIS A 142 -17.16 0.56 -18.97
CA HIS A 142 -17.33 1.81 -19.71
C HIS A 142 -17.83 2.96 -18.81
N GLN A 143 -18.67 2.69 -17.81
CA GLN A 143 -19.05 3.70 -16.81
C GLN A 143 -17.87 4.21 -15.98
N GLY A 144 -16.83 3.38 -15.76
CA GLY A 144 -15.59 3.81 -15.13
C GLY A 144 -14.77 4.72 -16.04
N ILE A 145 -14.57 4.30 -17.29
CA ILE A 145 -13.81 5.05 -18.31
C ILE A 145 -14.43 6.42 -18.55
N GLU A 146 -15.76 6.51 -18.74
CA GLU A 146 -16.45 7.79 -18.93
C GLU A 146 -16.20 8.77 -17.77
N GLN A 147 -16.03 8.27 -16.54
CA GLN A 147 -15.76 9.11 -15.38
C GLN A 147 -14.30 9.55 -15.31
N GLU A 148 -13.36 8.66 -15.66
CA GLU A 148 -11.94 9.01 -15.79
C GLU A 148 -11.76 10.11 -16.85
N GLU A 149 -12.38 9.95 -18.02
CA GLU A 149 -12.37 10.95 -19.10
C GLU A 149 -13.03 12.28 -18.68
N ALA A 150 -14.03 12.23 -17.80
CA ALA A 150 -14.68 13.41 -17.23
C ALA A 150 -13.88 14.07 -16.08
N GLY A 151 -12.72 13.52 -15.70
CA GLY A 151 -11.82 14.09 -14.70
C GLY A 151 -12.00 13.57 -13.28
N ALA A 152 -12.66 12.42 -13.08
CA ALA A 152 -12.61 11.73 -11.80
C ALA A 152 -11.16 11.34 -11.47
N GLN A 153 -10.81 11.37 -10.18
CA GLN A 153 -9.47 11.02 -9.69
C GLN A 153 -9.47 9.72 -8.90
N VAL A 154 -10.63 9.29 -8.43
CA VAL A 154 -10.90 8.02 -7.76
C VAL A 154 -12.25 7.51 -8.26
N LEU A 155 -12.43 6.20 -8.36
CA LEU A 155 -13.72 5.59 -8.73
C LEU A 155 -14.30 4.84 -7.53
N ASP A 156 -15.52 5.20 -7.12
CA ASP A 156 -16.33 4.42 -6.18
C ASP A 156 -16.98 3.25 -6.93
N VAL A 157 -16.83 2.04 -6.38
CA VAL A 157 -17.25 0.79 -7.00
C VAL A 157 -18.19 0.06 -6.07
N ASN A 158 -19.49 0.15 -6.38
CA ASN A 158 -20.54 -0.60 -5.73
C ASN A 158 -21.21 -1.53 -6.75
N VAL A 159 -21.19 -2.83 -6.47
CA VAL A 159 -21.85 -3.86 -7.28
C VAL A 159 -22.91 -4.63 -6.50
N GLY A 160 -23.31 -4.12 -5.32
CA GLY A 160 -24.25 -4.78 -4.43
C GLY A 160 -25.65 -4.86 -5.04
N LEU A 161 -26.11 -6.08 -5.32
CA LEU A 161 -27.48 -6.36 -5.75
C LEU A 161 -27.95 -7.68 -5.11
N PRO A 162 -29.14 -7.74 -4.45
CA PRO A 162 -29.55 -8.94 -3.69
C PRO A 162 -29.65 -10.24 -4.50
N GLU A 163 -29.79 -10.14 -5.82
CA GLU A 163 -30.07 -11.26 -6.71
C GLU A 163 -28.79 -11.89 -7.32
N ILE A 164 -27.60 -11.36 -7.00
CA ILE A 164 -26.32 -11.82 -7.58
C ILE A 164 -25.32 -12.19 -6.48
N ASP A 165 -24.28 -12.94 -6.88
CA ASP A 165 -23.10 -13.10 -6.05
C ASP A 165 -22.25 -11.81 -6.10
N GLU A 166 -22.41 -10.97 -5.07
CA GLU A 166 -21.66 -9.72 -4.93
C GLU A 166 -20.15 -9.94 -4.90
N LYS A 167 -19.68 -11.04 -4.30
CA LYS A 167 -18.25 -11.33 -4.19
C LYS A 167 -17.66 -11.65 -5.56
N GLU A 168 -18.28 -12.55 -6.31
CA GLU A 168 -17.84 -12.89 -7.66
C GLU A 168 -17.83 -11.65 -8.57
N MET A 169 -18.92 -10.87 -8.53
CA MET A 169 -19.08 -9.68 -9.34
C MET A 169 -18.05 -8.60 -8.96
N MET A 170 -17.82 -8.34 -7.67
CA MET A 170 -16.86 -7.34 -7.20
C MET A 170 -15.46 -7.66 -7.68
N LEU A 171 -15.05 -8.92 -7.57
CA LEU A 171 -13.73 -9.36 -8.01
C LEU A 171 -13.55 -9.19 -9.52
N THR A 172 -14.56 -9.60 -10.29
CA THR A 172 -14.55 -9.47 -11.76
C THR A 172 -14.47 -8.00 -12.18
N VAL A 173 -15.37 -7.15 -11.68
CA VAL A 173 -15.41 -5.72 -12.03
C VAL A 173 -14.14 -5.01 -11.59
N MET A 174 -13.65 -5.28 -10.38
CA MET A 174 -12.45 -4.65 -9.84
C MET A 174 -11.19 -5.04 -10.62
N GLU A 175 -11.01 -6.32 -10.98
CA GLU A 175 -9.86 -6.76 -11.79
C GLU A 175 -9.88 -6.14 -13.19
N GLU A 176 -11.05 -6.11 -13.83
CA GLU A 176 -11.23 -5.52 -15.16
C GLU A 176 -11.01 -4.01 -15.13
N LEU A 177 -11.55 -3.28 -14.15
CA LEU A 177 -11.29 -1.84 -13.97
C LEU A 177 -9.79 -1.59 -13.84
N GLN A 178 -9.11 -2.29 -12.94
CA GLN A 178 -7.66 -2.10 -12.72
C GLN A 178 -6.80 -2.40 -13.96
N SER A 179 -7.33 -3.15 -14.94
CA SER A 179 -6.65 -3.44 -16.19
C SER A 179 -6.78 -2.33 -17.24
N VAL A 180 -7.80 -1.47 -17.12
CA VAL A 180 -8.12 -0.44 -18.12
C VAL A 180 -8.04 1.00 -17.59
N THR A 181 -8.19 1.21 -16.27
CA THR A 181 -8.09 2.52 -15.64
C THR A 181 -6.81 2.66 -14.83
N THR A 182 -6.30 3.89 -14.76
CA THR A 182 -5.16 4.24 -13.89
C THR A 182 -5.61 4.76 -12.53
N LEU A 183 -6.91 5.01 -12.34
CA LEU A 183 -7.43 5.62 -11.12
C LEU A 183 -7.46 4.63 -9.94
N PRO A 184 -7.14 5.09 -8.71
CA PRO A 184 -7.42 4.32 -7.50
C PRO A 184 -8.91 4.03 -7.34
N LEU A 185 -9.23 2.88 -6.75
CA LEU A 185 -10.62 2.49 -6.47
C LEU A 185 -10.98 2.70 -5.00
N GLN A 186 -12.22 3.12 -4.79
CA GLN A 186 -12.92 3.10 -3.52
C GLN A 186 -13.90 1.92 -3.55
N ILE A 187 -13.60 0.89 -2.75
CA ILE A 187 -14.37 -0.34 -2.71
C ILE A 187 -15.59 -0.08 -1.83
N ASP A 188 -16.79 -0.06 -2.43
CA ASP A 188 -18.06 0.19 -1.75
C ASP A 188 -18.84 -1.10 -1.53
N THR A 189 -18.72 -1.67 -0.32
CA THR A 189 -19.50 -2.81 0.13
C THR A 189 -19.64 -2.82 1.65
N THR A 190 -20.79 -3.31 2.13
CA THR A 190 -21.02 -3.55 3.56
C THR A 190 -20.67 -4.98 3.98
N ASN A 191 -20.35 -5.86 3.03
CA ASN A 191 -20.02 -7.26 3.30
C ASN A 191 -18.52 -7.43 3.55
N ALA A 192 -18.16 -7.76 4.79
CA ALA A 192 -16.76 -7.96 5.19
C ALA A 192 -16.03 -9.03 4.38
N GLN A 193 -16.72 -10.09 3.93
CA GLN A 193 -16.12 -11.15 3.11
C GLN A 193 -15.83 -10.69 1.68
N VAL A 194 -16.68 -9.82 1.13
CA VAL A 194 -16.45 -9.17 -0.18
C VAL A 194 -15.28 -8.20 -0.05
N MET A 195 -15.29 -7.35 0.98
CA MET A 195 -14.21 -6.42 1.28
C MET A 195 -12.85 -7.13 1.42
N GLU A 196 -12.76 -8.18 2.25
CA GLU A 196 -11.51 -8.94 2.42
C GLU A 196 -11.02 -9.52 1.09
N ALA A 197 -11.92 -10.12 0.30
CA ALA A 197 -11.56 -10.74 -0.97
C ALA A 197 -11.08 -9.71 -1.99
N ALA A 198 -11.72 -8.53 -2.04
CA ALA A 198 -11.33 -7.43 -2.91
C ALA A 198 -9.97 -6.86 -2.50
N LEU A 199 -9.75 -6.58 -1.21
CA LEU A 199 -8.48 -6.05 -0.69
C LEU A 199 -7.28 -6.97 -1.00
N ARG A 200 -7.47 -8.30 -0.97
CA ARG A 200 -6.41 -9.26 -1.32
C ARG A 200 -6.00 -9.24 -2.79
N ARG A 201 -6.87 -8.75 -3.68
CA ARG A 201 -6.65 -8.71 -5.14
C ARG A 201 -6.45 -7.30 -5.70
N TYR A 202 -6.49 -6.29 -4.85
CA TYR A 202 -6.32 -4.92 -5.26
C TYR A 202 -4.82 -4.56 -5.38
N ASN A 203 -4.44 -3.99 -6.53
CA ASN A 203 -3.08 -3.62 -6.87
C ASN A 203 -2.78 -2.19 -6.43
N GLY A 204 -2.62 -1.97 -5.13
CA GLY A 204 -2.29 -0.67 -4.56
C GLY A 204 -2.87 -0.48 -3.17
N LYS A 205 -3.17 0.77 -2.81
CA LYS A 205 -3.83 1.14 -1.57
C LYS A 205 -5.24 1.69 -1.86
N PRO A 206 -6.31 0.90 -1.68
CA PRO A 206 -7.66 1.33 -2.00
C PRO A 206 -8.23 2.24 -0.90
N MET A 207 -9.32 2.93 -1.22
CA MET A 207 -10.22 3.50 -0.20
C MET A 207 -11.29 2.47 0.17
N ILE A 208 -11.68 2.43 1.45
CA ILE A 208 -12.73 1.53 1.96
C ILE A 208 -14.00 2.34 2.20
N ASN A 209 -15.10 1.93 1.57
CA ASN A 209 -16.43 2.50 1.75
C ASN A 209 -17.41 1.36 2.12
N SER A 210 -18.07 1.33 3.28
CA SER A 210 -17.86 2.16 4.48
C SER A 210 -17.61 1.27 5.70
N VAL A 211 -17.24 1.91 6.81
CA VAL A 211 -17.23 1.30 8.15
C VAL A 211 -18.36 1.91 8.98
N ASN A 212 -18.96 1.13 9.87
CA ASN A 212 -19.88 1.60 10.88
C ASN A 212 -19.12 1.80 12.20
N GLY A 213 -19.30 2.98 12.81
CA GLY A 213 -18.69 3.37 14.08
C GLY A 213 -19.65 3.26 15.26
#